data_AF-A0A927GQH4-F1
#
_entry.id   AF-A0A927GQH4-F1
#
_cell.length_a   1.000
_cell.length_b   1.000
_cell.length_c   1.000
_cell.angle_alpha   90.00
_cell.angle_beta   90.00
_cell.angle_gamma   90.00
#
_symmetry.space_group_name_H-M   'P 1'
#
loop_
_entity.id
_entity.type
_entity.pdbx_description
1 polymer ?
#
loop_
_entity_poly.entity_id
_entity_poly.type
_entity_poly.pdbx_seq_one_letter_code
_entity_poly.pdbx_strand_id
1 'polypeptide(L)'
;MLHEKGIVHRDIKPSNIYYYNDVWVFGDFGLVDYPEKTDLTEKGESVGPKNTIAPEMKRDAINANGKPADVYSLAKTFYFIVGGGFMIKRSISFLFIFMLFLTGCTTYKNVKTEQLTDFKKSVRTEYKEIADLKIQMAPTRVAFNYYLKENTDKEVSEKIFIETRELILTEEFKETTIEKSYFKHYAEGDDQPYPHIIIRFHSNQKDKADYEYMSSYYGTGVEGVNATDRSIDNYQTWYFDDYEKTPVIVTP
;
A
#
# COMPACT_ATOMS: atom_id res chain seq x y z
N MET A 1 -13.46 12.14 -14.77
CA MET A 1 -14.04 12.07 -16.14
C MET A 1 -15.57 11.96 -16.19
N LEU A 2 -16.22 10.85 -15.79
CA LEU A 2 -17.70 10.73 -15.89
C LEU A 2 -18.44 11.72 -14.97
N HIS A 3 -18.12 11.72 -13.67
CA HIS A 3 -18.77 12.60 -12.68
C HIS A 3 -18.53 14.09 -12.93
N GLU A 4 -17.42 14.46 -13.58
CA GLU A 4 -17.11 15.84 -13.99
C GLU A 4 -18.04 16.32 -15.10
N LYS A 5 -18.51 15.40 -15.96
CA LYS A 5 -19.51 15.68 -17.01
C LYS A 5 -20.95 15.57 -16.48
N GLY A 6 -21.14 15.38 -15.17
CA GLY A 6 -22.46 15.17 -14.57
C GLY A 6 -23.07 13.80 -14.85
N ILE A 7 -22.29 12.86 -15.38
CA ILE A 7 -22.74 11.50 -15.72
C ILE A 7 -22.47 10.57 -14.53
N VAL A 8 -23.44 9.73 -14.17
CA VAL A 8 -23.36 8.72 -13.12
C VAL A 8 -23.60 7.34 -13.73
N HIS A 9 -22.80 6.35 -13.37
CA HIS A 9 -22.87 5.00 -13.95
C HIS A 9 -24.00 4.12 -13.37
N ARG A 10 -24.24 4.17 -12.06
CA ARG A 10 -25.26 3.42 -11.29
C ARG A 10 -25.19 1.87 -11.37
N ASP A 11 -24.24 1.29 -12.11
CA ASP A 11 -24.07 -0.15 -12.30
C ASP A 11 -22.60 -0.60 -12.30
N ILE A 12 -21.82 -0.02 -11.38
CA ILE A 12 -20.42 -0.42 -11.20
C ILE A 12 -20.38 -1.78 -10.49
N LYS A 13 -19.88 -2.80 -11.21
CA LYS A 13 -19.71 -4.18 -10.76
C LYS A 13 -18.58 -4.86 -11.55
N PRO A 14 -17.99 -5.98 -11.06
CA PRO A 14 -16.87 -6.63 -11.73
C PRO A 14 -17.12 -6.98 -13.20
N SER A 15 -18.33 -7.43 -13.54
CA SER A 15 -18.69 -7.79 -14.92
C SER A 15 -18.75 -6.62 -15.90
N ASN A 16 -18.75 -5.38 -15.38
CA ASN A 16 -18.84 -4.15 -16.16
C ASN A 16 -17.49 -3.39 -16.20
N ILE A 17 -16.43 -4.01 -15.68
CA ILE A 17 -15.06 -3.52 -15.79
C ILE A 17 -14.36 -4.40 -16.82
N TYR A 18 -13.91 -3.78 -17.90
CA TYR A 18 -13.27 -4.44 -19.03
C TYR A 18 -11.81 -4.00 -19.15
N TYR A 19 -11.00 -4.85 -19.75
CA TYR A 19 -9.62 -4.52 -20.12
C TYR A 19 -9.54 -4.40 -21.63
N TYR A 20 -9.19 -3.22 -22.14
CA TYR A 20 -9.15 -2.93 -23.57
C TYR A 20 -8.02 -1.94 -23.88
N ASN A 21 -7.18 -2.23 -24.88
CA ASN A 21 -6.03 -1.40 -25.26
C ASN A 21 -5.14 -0.97 -24.08
N ASP A 22 -4.77 -1.94 -23.24
CA ASP A 22 -3.92 -1.75 -22.06
C ASP A 22 -4.46 -0.79 -20.98
N VAL A 23 -5.76 -0.51 -21.01
CA VAL A 23 -6.44 0.29 -19.99
C VAL A 23 -7.69 -0.40 -19.48
N TRP A 24 -7.97 -0.20 -18.19
CA TRP A 24 -9.23 -0.62 -17.57
C TRP A 24 -10.33 0.39 -17.90
N VAL A 25 -11.46 -0.09 -18.40
CA VAL A 25 -12.59 0.74 -18.82
C VAL A 25 -13.89 0.24 -18.20
N PHE A 26 -14.80 1.18 -17.92
CA PHE A 26 -16.18 0.85 -17.56
C PHE A 26 -17.00 0.61 -18.83
N GLY A 27 -17.85 -0.40 -18.81
CA GLY A 27 -18.83 -0.68 -19.86
C GLY A 27 -20.22 -0.93 -19.28
N ASP A 28 -21.17 -1.26 -20.16
CA ASP A 28 -22.60 -1.42 -19.85
C ASP A 28 -23.23 -0.16 -19.18
N PHE A 29 -23.59 0.79 -20.05
CA PHE A 29 -24.17 2.08 -19.66
C PHE A 29 -25.71 2.03 -19.52
N GLY A 30 -26.31 0.84 -19.40
CA GLY A 30 -27.76 0.66 -19.40
C GLY A 30 -28.52 1.36 -18.26
N LEU A 31 -27.85 1.60 -17.14
CA LEU A 31 -28.42 2.29 -15.96
C LEU A 31 -27.86 3.71 -15.75
N VAL A 32 -27.07 4.21 -16.69
CA VAL A 32 -26.41 5.51 -16.56
C VAL A 32 -27.40 6.64 -16.49
N ASP A 33 -27.13 7.57 -15.59
CA ASP A 33 -27.87 8.80 -15.40
C ASP A 33 -27.03 10.01 -15.83
N TYR A 34 -27.68 10.98 -16.45
CA TYR A 34 -27.04 12.16 -17.02
C TYR A 34 -28.05 13.31 -17.13
N PRO A 35 -27.58 14.58 -17.20
CA PRO A 35 -28.43 15.75 -16.97
C PRO A 35 -29.66 15.90 -17.88
N GLU A 36 -29.66 15.30 -19.07
CA GLU A 36 -30.73 15.38 -20.07
C GLU A 36 -31.64 14.14 -20.11
N LYS A 37 -31.41 13.16 -19.22
CA LYS A 37 -32.18 11.93 -19.18
C LYS A 37 -33.54 12.16 -18.52
N THR A 38 -34.62 11.79 -19.19
CA THR A 38 -35.94 11.69 -18.56
C THR A 38 -35.97 10.46 -17.64
N ASP A 39 -36.27 10.67 -16.36
CA ASP A 39 -36.36 9.59 -15.38
C ASP A 39 -37.48 8.62 -15.75
N LEU A 40 -37.10 7.42 -16.21
CA LEU A 40 -38.00 6.31 -16.54
C LEU A 40 -38.25 5.37 -15.36
N THR A 41 -37.69 5.66 -14.19
CA THR A 41 -37.69 4.74 -13.05
C THR A 41 -38.91 4.97 -12.15
N GLU A 42 -39.74 3.95 -11.96
CA GLU A 42 -40.90 4.02 -11.06
C GLU A 42 -40.49 4.10 -9.58
N LYS A 43 -41.34 4.72 -8.77
CA LYS A 43 -41.10 4.95 -7.35
C LYS A 43 -41.14 3.64 -6.57
N GLY A 44 -39.97 3.15 -6.15
CA GLY A 44 -39.83 1.97 -5.27
C GLY A 44 -39.00 0.83 -5.87
N GLU A 45 -38.52 0.95 -7.11
CA GLU A 45 -37.60 -0.04 -7.68
C GLU A 45 -36.15 0.25 -7.29
N SER A 46 -35.44 -0.79 -6.83
CA SER A 46 -34.00 -0.70 -6.58
C SER A 46 -33.25 -0.65 -7.92
N VAL A 47 -32.57 0.46 -8.22
CA VAL A 47 -31.74 0.60 -9.41
C VAL A 47 -30.31 0.17 -9.11
N GLY A 48 -29.82 -0.83 -9.84
CA GLY A 48 -28.44 -1.28 -9.77
C GLY A 48 -28.25 -2.69 -9.19
N PRO A 49 -27.01 -3.18 -9.19
CA PRO A 49 -26.69 -4.57 -8.90
C PRO A 49 -26.79 -4.86 -7.40
N LYS A 50 -27.59 -5.86 -7.00
CA LYS A 50 -27.92 -6.20 -5.59
C LYS A 50 -26.73 -6.31 -4.64
N ASN A 51 -25.55 -6.62 -5.17
CA ASN A 51 -24.34 -6.94 -4.43
C ASN A 51 -23.39 -5.73 -4.23
N THR A 52 -23.45 -4.76 -5.14
CA THR A 52 -22.59 -3.56 -5.10
C THR A 52 -23.38 -2.26 -4.95
N ILE A 53 -24.71 -2.28 -5.08
CA ILE A 53 -25.60 -1.12 -4.91
C ILE A 53 -25.43 -0.42 -3.57
N ALA A 54 -25.34 0.90 -3.60
CA ALA A 54 -25.27 1.76 -2.42
C ALA A 54 -26.57 1.72 -1.59
N PRO A 55 -26.50 1.79 -0.25
CA PRO A 55 -27.68 1.67 0.61
C PRO A 55 -28.68 2.83 0.43
N GLU A 56 -28.22 4.02 0.06
CA GLU A 56 -29.03 5.16 -0.34
C GLU A 56 -29.76 4.91 -1.67
N MET A 57 -29.07 4.38 -2.69
CA MET A 57 -29.69 3.99 -3.97
C MET A 57 -30.70 2.85 -3.78
N LYS A 58 -30.45 1.94 -2.85
CA LYS A 58 -31.39 0.87 -2.51
C LYS A 58 -32.66 1.39 -1.80
N ARG A 59 -32.54 2.50 -1.07
CA ARG A 59 -33.65 3.12 -0.31
C ARG A 59 -34.47 4.08 -1.17
N ASP A 60 -33.81 4.88 -1.98
CA ASP A 60 -34.42 5.91 -2.81
C ASP A 60 -33.57 6.19 -4.04
N ALA A 61 -33.67 5.34 -5.06
CA ALA A 61 -32.88 5.43 -6.29
C ALA A 61 -33.15 6.69 -7.13
N ILE A 62 -34.27 7.37 -6.87
CA ILE A 62 -34.72 8.56 -7.60
C ILE A 62 -34.05 9.80 -7.01
N ASN A 63 -34.07 9.95 -5.68
CA ASN A 63 -33.54 11.16 -5.03
C ASN A 63 -32.10 11.00 -4.49
N ALA A 64 -31.56 9.79 -4.45
CA ALA A 64 -30.20 9.56 -3.99
C ALA A 64 -29.17 10.20 -4.94
N ASN A 65 -28.12 10.78 -4.37
CA ASN A 65 -27.02 11.33 -5.15
C ASN A 65 -26.22 10.17 -5.78
N GLY A 66 -26.24 10.10 -7.11
CA GLY A 66 -25.60 9.03 -7.86
C GLY A 66 -24.06 9.01 -7.78
N LYS A 67 -23.41 10.17 -7.63
CA LYS A 67 -21.94 10.25 -7.59
C LYS A 67 -21.31 9.50 -6.39
N PRO A 68 -21.71 9.75 -5.12
CA PRO A 68 -21.22 8.97 -4.00
C PRO A 68 -21.66 7.49 -4.07
N ALA A 69 -22.80 7.20 -4.69
CA ALA A 69 -23.26 5.83 -4.88
C ALA A 69 -22.37 5.02 -5.85
N ASP A 70 -21.85 5.64 -6.91
CA ASP A 70 -20.84 5.03 -7.79
C ASP A 70 -19.54 4.73 -7.05
N VAL A 71 -19.08 5.65 -6.19
CA VAL A 71 -17.87 5.45 -5.36
C VAL A 71 -18.06 4.26 -4.42
N TYR A 72 -19.24 4.15 -3.79
CA TYR A 72 -19.57 3.00 -2.95
C TYR A 72 -19.56 1.69 -3.76
N SER A 73 -20.16 1.70 -4.96
CA SER A 73 -20.26 0.54 -5.84
C SER A 73 -18.89 0.08 -6.35
N LEU A 74 -17.99 1.03 -6.62
CA LEU A 74 -16.59 0.77 -6.96
C LEU A 74 -15.82 0.12 -5.80
N ALA A 75 -15.96 0.67 -4.58
CA ALA A 75 -15.33 0.09 -3.39
C ALA A 75 -15.82 -1.35 -3.13
N LYS A 76 -17.13 -1.60 -3.30
CA LYS A 76 -17.70 -2.95 -3.22
C LYS A 76 -17.21 -3.89 -4.32
N THR A 77 -16.95 -3.36 -5.51
CA THR A 77 -16.42 -4.12 -6.65
C THR A 77 -14.99 -4.57 -6.40
N PHE A 78 -14.11 -3.67 -5.93
CA PHE A 78 -12.75 -4.05 -5.54
C PHE A 78 -12.73 -5.06 -4.41
N TYR A 79 -13.63 -4.92 -3.42
CA TYR A 79 -13.78 -5.90 -2.36
C TYR A 79 -14.11 -7.31 -2.88
N PHE A 80 -15.03 -7.42 -3.84
CA PHE A 80 -15.39 -8.69 -4.44
C PHE A 80 -14.21 -9.34 -5.20
N ILE A 81 -13.43 -8.52 -5.92
CA ILE A 81 -12.26 -8.96 -6.69
C ILE A 81 -11.15 -9.46 -5.75
N VAL A 82 -10.81 -8.67 -4.72
CA VAL A 82 -9.78 -9.03 -3.72
C VAL A 82 -10.18 -10.28 -2.93
N GLY A 83 -11.47 -10.47 -2.64
CA GLY A 83 -11.98 -11.66 -1.98
C GLY A 83 -12.06 -12.92 -2.84
N GLY A 84 -11.46 -12.94 -4.04
CA GLY A 84 -11.46 -14.11 -4.92
C GLY A 84 -12.85 -14.49 -5.45
N GLY A 85 -13.75 -13.52 -5.63
CA GLY A 85 -15.10 -13.75 -6.15
C GLY A 85 -16.14 -14.17 -5.09
N PHE A 86 -15.81 -14.14 -3.81
CA PHE A 86 -16.76 -14.36 -2.72
C PHE A 86 -17.09 -13.06 -2.00
N MET A 87 -18.38 -12.70 -1.97
CA MET A 87 -18.84 -11.70 -1.01
C MET A 87 -18.84 -12.30 0.39
N ILE A 88 -17.92 -11.86 1.26
CA ILE A 88 -17.93 -12.25 2.67
C ILE A 88 -19.22 -11.70 3.29
N LYS A 89 -20.17 -12.59 3.58
CA LYS A 89 -21.48 -12.22 4.11
C LYS A 89 -21.37 -11.87 5.59
N ARG A 90 -21.89 -10.69 5.94
CA ARG A 90 -22.25 -10.22 7.29
C ARG A 90 -21.30 -10.68 8.40
N SER A 91 -20.28 -9.89 8.66
CA SER A 91 -19.73 -9.79 10.00
C SER A 91 -19.18 -8.37 10.17
N ILE A 92 -18.86 -8.03 11.41
CA ILE A 92 -18.22 -6.81 11.92
C ILE A 92 -16.94 -6.40 11.12
N SER A 93 -16.51 -7.23 10.17
CA SER A 93 -15.54 -7.02 9.09
C SER A 93 -15.72 -5.75 8.24
N PHE A 94 -16.93 -5.17 8.10
CA PHE A 94 -17.12 -3.93 7.33
C PHE A 94 -16.35 -2.76 7.96
N LEU A 95 -16.45 -2.59 9.28
CA LEU A 95 -15.72 -1.55 9.99
C LEU A 95 -14.26 -1.92 10.19
N PHE A 96 -13.93 -3.22 10.36
CA PHE A 96 -12.55 -3.67 10.54
C PHE A 96 -11.70 -3.59 9.27
N ILE A 97 -12.24 -3.92 8.09
CA ILE A 97 -11.51 -3.82 6.82
C ILE A 97 -11.42 -2.36 6.40
N PHE A 98 -12.48 -1.57 6.58
CA PHE A 98 -12.45 -0.14 6.31
C PHE A 98 -11.60 0.63 7.33
N MET A 99 -11.54 0.21 8.62
CA MET A 99 -10.49 0.62 9.57
C MET A 99 -9.13 0.15 9.06
N LEU A 100 -8.92 -1.09 8.63
CA LEU A 100 -7.65 -1.52 8.03
C LEU A 100 -7.22 -0.72 6.80
N PHE A 101 -8.12 0.08 6.19
CA PHE A 101 -7.77 1.07 5.16
C PHE A 101 -7.65 2.51 5.71
N LEU A 102 -8.43 2.91 6.73
CA LEU A 102 -8.39 4.24 7.36
C LEU A 102 -7.45 4.34 8.57
N THR A 103 -7.51 3.37 9.49
CA THR A 103 -6.45 2.99 10.45
C THR A 103 -5.43 2.01 9.84
N GLY A 104 -5.50 1.77 8.53
CA GLY A 104 -4.47 1.12 7.71
C GLY A 104 -3.12 1.81 7.70
N CYS A 105 -2.99 2.89 8.47
CA CYS A 105 -1.78 3.14 9.24
C CYS A 105 -1.44 1.91 10.11
N THR A 106 -0.85 0.90 9.46
CA THR A 106 0.39 0.29 9.92
C THR A 106 0.34 -0.26 11.34
N THR A 107 -0.12 -1.50 11.52
CA THR A 107 0.28 -2.29 12.69
C THR A 107 1.75 -2.66 12.51
N TYR A 108 2.63 -1.68 12.72
CA TYR A 108 4.06 -1.87 12.76
C TYR A 108 4.37 -2.84 13.88
N LYS A 109 4.95 -3.99 13.54
CA LYS A 109 5.48 -4.93 14.52
C LYS A 109 6.97 -4.68 14.67
N ASN A 110 7.44 -4.50 15.88
CA ASN A 110 8.88 -4.41 16.12
C ASN A 110 9.53 -5.76 15.79
N VAL A 111 10.62 -5.72 15.02
CA VAL A 111 11.43 -6.91 14.75
C VAL A 111 12.42 -7.08 15.90
N LYS A 112 12.45 -8.25 16.52
CA LYS A 112 13.39 -8.58 17.60
C LYS A 112 14.16 -9.85 17.24
N THR A 113 15.40 -9.67 16.81
CA THR A 113 16.40 -10.73 16.66
C THR A 113 17.64 -10.34 17.48
N GLU A 114 18.49 -11.31 17.80
CA GLU A 114 19.77 -11.04 18.46
C GLU A 114 20.65 -10.12 17.60
N GLN A 115 20.81 -10.46 16.32
CA GLN A 115 21.51 -9.65 15.32
C GLN A 115 21.06 -8.18 15.29
N LEU A 116 19.75 -7.91 15.21
CA LEU A 116 19.23 -6.54 15.17
C LEU A 116 19.37 -5.83 16.52
N THR A 117 19.39 -6.56 17.62
CA THR A 117 19.61 -6.01 18.96
C THR A 117 21.06 -5.53 19.10
N ASP A 118 22.01 -6.35 18.67
CA ASP A 118 23.44 -6.03 18.69
C ASP A 118 23.77 -4.91 17.71
N PHE A 119 23.24 -4.97 16.49
CA PHE A 119 23.38 -3.89 15.52
C PHE A 119 22.84 -2.57 16.06
N LYS A 120 21.61 -2.56 16.61
CA LYS A 120 21.02 -1.35 17.21
C LYS A 120 21.89 -0.77 18.33
N LYS A 121 22.59 -1.61 19.09
CA LYS A 121 23.54 -1.16 20.13
C LYS A 121 24.83 -0.62 19.51
N SER A 122 25.39 -1.30 18.52
CA SER A 122 26.64 -0.92 17.85
C SER A 122 26.49 0.43 17.14
N VAL A 123 25.51 0.56 16.24
CA VAL A 123 25.31 1.76 15.42
C VAL A 123 25.03 3.00 16.28
N ARG A 124 24.28 2.86 17.39
CA ARG A 124 24.03 3.97 18.33
C ARG A 124 25.23 4.29 19.23
N THR A 125 26.17 3.36 19.34
CA THR A 125 27.43 3.61 20.04
C THR A 125 28.38 4.40 19.15
N GLU A 126 28.44 4.06 17.86
CA GLU A 126 29.26 4.72 16.86
C GLU A 126 28.75 6.13 16.51
N TYR A 127 27.47 6.25 16.14
CA TYR A 127 26.86 7.54 15.76
C TYR A 127 26.02 8.10 16.91
N LYS A 128 26.60 9.07 17.64
CA LYS A 128 25.94 9.72 18.78
C LYS A 128 24.76 10.62 18.37
N GLU A 129 24.64 10.90 17.09
CA GLU A 129 23.58 11.66 16.44
C GLU A 129 22.24 10.91 16.46
N ILE A 130 22.27 9.57 16.55
CA ILE A 130 21.06 8.74 16.59
C ILE A 130 20.40 8.84 17.98
N ALA A 131 19.27 9.54 18.05
CA ALA A 131 18.44 9.59 19.25
C ALA A 131 17.71 8.26 19.48
N ASP A 132 17.07 7.72 18.45
CA ASP A 132 16.41 6.42 18.47
C ASP A 132 16.49 5.70 17.12
N LEU A 133 16.36 4.38 17.15
CA LEU A 133 16.26 3.53 15.97
C LEU A 133 15.11 2.55 16.17
N LYS A 134 14.06 2.65 15.35
CA LYS A 134 12.94 1.69 15.36
C LYS A 134 13.00 0.80 14.13
N ILE A 135 13.13 -0.51 14.35
CA ILE A 135 13.14 -1.52 13.30
C ILE A 135 11.81 -2.26 13.33
N GLN A 136 11.02 -2.09 12.28
CA GLN A 136 9.62 -2.48 12.25
C GLN A 136 9.25 -3.16 10.94
N MET A 137 8.33 -4.12 11.00
CA MET A 137 7.75 -4.77 9.82
C MET A 137 6.27 -4.43 9.67
N ALA A 138 5.81 -4.40 8.43
CA ALA A 138 4.44 -4.24 7.99
C ALA A 138 4.21 -5.10 6.72
N PRO A 139 2.97 -5.37 6.26
CA PRO A 139 2.67 -6.39 5.24
C PRO A 139 3.42 -6.34 3.90
N THR A 140 4.13 -5.25 3.57
CA THR A 140 4.91 -5.09 2.34
C THR A 140 6.33 -4.60 2.57
N ARG A 141 6.75 -4.41 3.83
CA ARG A 141 8.03 -3.73 4.12
C ARG A 141 8.64 -4.09 5.47
N VAL A 142 9.96 -4.00 5.53
CA VAL A 142 10.73 -3.88 6.76
C VAL A 142 11.40 -2.50 6.75
N ALA A 143 11.22 -1.72 7.81
CA ALA A 143 11.66 -0.35 7.91
C ALA A 143 12.61 -0.13 9.10
N PHE A 144 13.76 0.47 8.82
CA PHE A 144 14.70 1.03 9.79
C PHE A 144 14.44 2.54 9.88
N ASN A 145 13.85 2.98 10.98
CA ASN A 145 13.54 4.40 11.21
C ASN A 145 14.55 5.00 12.18
N TYR A 146 15.49 5.78 11.64
CA TYR A 146 16.47 6.55 12.39
C TYR A 146 15.90 7.91 12.76
N TYR A 147 15.87 8.20 14.05
CA TYR A 147 15.52 9.52 14.58
C TYR A 147 16.82 10.20 14.98
N LEU A 148 17.18 11.26 14.25
CA LEU A 148 18.44 11.97 14.40
C LEU A 148 18.25 13.22 15.27
N LYS A 149 19.31 13.63 15.96
CA LYS A 149 19.38 14.92 16.67
C LYS A 149 19.34 16.08 15.67
N GLU A 150 18.85 17.23 16.13
CA GLU A 150 18.82 18.48 15.35
C GLU A 150 20.19 18.78 14.73
N ASN A 151 20.17 19.26 13.48
CA ASN A 151 21.36 19.66 12.70
C ASN A 151 22.39 18.54 12.46
N THR A 152 21.97 17.28 12.46
CA THR A 152 22.85 16.17 12.04
C THR A 152 23.26 16.35 10.57
N ASP A 153 24.56 16.23 10.29
CA ASP A 153 25.10 16.32 8.95
C ASP A 153 24.58 15.18 8.06
N LYS A 154 24.28 15.49 6.79
CA LYS A 154 23.88 14.50 5.80
C LYS A 154 24.96 13.43 5.60
N GLU A 155 26.24 13.79 5.70
CA GLU A 155 27.35 12.82 5.59
C GLU A 155 27.26 11.72 6.66
N VAL A 156 26.80 12.05 7.87
CA VAL A 156 26.59 11.07 8.94
C VAL A 156 25.46 10.11 8.57
N SER A 157 24.37 10.62 8.02
CA SER A 157 23.25 9.77 7.59
C SER A 157 23.61 8.83 6.44
N GLU A 158 24.50 9.26 5.53
CA GLU A 158 25.00 8.45 4.43
C GLU A 158 25.88 7.29 4.95
N LYS A 159 26.73 7.54 5.96
CA LYS A 159 27.49 6.48 6.64
C LYS A 159 26.59 5.48 7.36
N ILE A 160 25.59 5.97 8.08
CA ILE A 160 24.58 5.11 8.73
C ILE A 160 23.85 4.26 7.68
N PHE A 161 23.47 4.86 6.54
CA PHE A 161 22.84 4.13 5.45
C PHE A 161 23.74 2.98 4.94
N ILE A 162 25.02 3.25 4.66
CA ILE A 162 25.97 2.25 4.18
C ILE A 162 26.08 1.09 5.17
N GLU A 163 26.28 1.37 6.46
CA GLU A 163 26.43 0.34 7.47
C GLU A 163 25.15 -0.50 7.65
N THR A 164 23.98 0.14 7.57
CA THR A 164 22.69 -0.54 7.62
C THR A 164 22.46 -1.42 6.40
N ARG A 165 22.87 -0.95 5.21
CA ARG A 165 22.83 -1.72 3.97
C ARG A 165 23.71 -2.97 4.07
N GLU A 166 24.92 -2.86 4.59
CA GLU A 166 25.81 -4.01 4.76
C GLU A 166 25.21 -5.07 5.70
N LEU A 167 24.54 -4.67 6.78
CA LEU A 167 23.75 -5.59 7.61
C LEU A 167 22.66 -6.31 6.81
N ILE A 168 21.87 -5.56 6.02
CA ILE A 168 20.73 -6.09 5.25
C ILE A 168 21.18 -7.12 4.21
N LEU A 169 22.38 -6.93 3.65
CA LEU A 169 22.96 -7.83 2.66
C LEU A 169 23.54 -9.12 3.27
N THR A 170 23.55 -9.27 4.59
CA THR A 170 24.00 -10.52 5.24
C THR A 170 22.96 -11.64 5.09
N GLU A 171 23.44 -12.88 4.92
CA GLU A 171 22.59 -14.08 4.93
C GLU A 171 21.86 -14.23 6.27
N GLU A 172 22.50 -13.87 7.39
CA GLU A 172 21.88 -13.92 8.71
C GLU A 172 20.67 -12.97 8.80
N PHE A 173 20.74 -11.77 8.20
CA PHE A 173 19.59 -10.86 8.17
C PHE A 173 18.43 -11.48 7.37
N LYS A 174 18.73 -12.02 6.19
CA LYS A 174 17.74 -12.72 5.35
C LYS A 174 17.06 -13.84 6.13
N GLU A 175 17.83 -14.76 6.71
CA GLU A 175 17.28 -15.90 7.43
C GLU A 175 16.50 -15.50 8.69
N THR A 176 17.04 -14.60 9.51
CA THR A 176 16.46 -14.31 10.83
C THR A 176 15.33 -13.28 10.75
N THR A 177 15.50 -12.23 9.95
CA THR A 177 14.56 -11.11 9.87
C THR A 177 13.49 -11.36 8.82
N ILE A 178 13.87 -11.86 7.64
CA ILE A 178 12.91 -12.08 6.55
C ILE A 178 12.25 -13.45 6.68
N GLU A 179 13.03 -14.53 6.58
CA GLU A 179 12.46 -15.89 6.54
C GLU A 179 11.76 -16.28 7.84
N LYS A 180 12.44 -16.12 8.98
CA LYS A 180 11.92 -16.59 10.28
C LYS A 180 10.96 -15.62 10.95
N SER A 181 11.10 -14.32 10.70
CA SER A 181 10.32 -13.29 11.41
C SER A 181 9.26 -12.66 10.53
N TYR A 182 9.60 -12.11 9.37
CA TYR A 182 8.63 -11.44 8.49
C TYR A 182 7.58 -12.43 7.94
N PHE A 183 8.01 -13.50 7.27
CA PHE A 183 7.06 -14.45 6.66
C PHE A 183 6.24 -15.20 7.71
N LYS A 184 6.77 -15.44 8.91
CA LYS A 184 5.97 -15.98 10.03
C LYS A 184 4.73 -15.12 10.36
N HIS A 185 4.82 -13.80 10.17
CA HIS A 185 3.74 -12.87 10.51
C HIS A 185 2.84 -12.50 9.33
N TYR A 186 3.35 -12.60 8.11
CA TYR A 186 2.69 -12.06 6.92
C TYR A 186 2.58 -13.03 5.75
N ALA A 187 3.17 -14.21 5.78
CA ALA A 187 2.95 -15.20 4.73
C ALA A 187 1.57 -15.85 4.92
N GLU A 188 0.63 -15.51 4.04
CA GLU A 188 -0.60 -16.28 3.84
C GLU A 188 -0.60 -16.82 2.41
N GLY A 189 -0.32 -18.12 2.26
CA GLY A 189 -0.20 -18.78 0.95
C GLY A 189 1.24 -18.90 0.43
N ASP A 190 1.41 -19.59 -0.69
CA ASP A 190 2.72 -19.96 -1.25
C ASP A 190 3.41 -18.81 -2.03
N ASP A 191 2.69 -17.72 -2.34
CA ASP A 191 3.11 -16.69 -3.30
C ASP A 191 3.36 -15.29 -2.68
N GLN A 192 3.64 -15.19 -1.38
CA GLN A 192 3.89 -13.89 -0.75
C GLN A 192 5.24 -13.30 -1.22
N PRO A 193 5.27 -12.11 -1.85
CA PRO A 193 6.54 -11.50 -2.27
C PRO A 193 7.38 -11.06 -1.07
N TYR A 194 8.70 -11.08 -1.25
CA TYR A 194 9.64 -10.49 -0.29
C TYR A 194 9.31 -9.01 -0.03
N PRO A 195 9.46 -8.52 1.21
CA PRO A 195 9.18 -7.13 1.54
C PRO A 195 10.16 -6.17 0.86
N HIS A 196 9.74 -4.92 0.67
CA HIS A 196 10.70 -3.84 0.47
C HIS A 196 11.47 -3.58 1.76
N ILE A 197 12.74 -3.22 1.65
CA ILE A 197 13.52 -2.71 2.79
C ILE A 197 13.58 -1.20 2.67
N ILE A 198 13.28 -0.50 3.76
CA ILE A 198 13.29 0.97 3.80
C ILE A 198 14.17 1.44 4.95
N ILE A 199 15.07 2.37 4.68
CA ILE A 199 15.87 3.09 5.68
C ILE A 199 15.41 4.55 5.66
N ARG A 200 14.83 5.02 6.76
CA ARG A 200 14.24 6.36 6.90
C ARG A 200 15.00 7.19 7.90
N PHE A 201 15.17 8.46 7.57
CA PHE A 201 15.77 9.44 8.46
C PHE A 201 14.75 10.51 8.81
N HIS A 202 14.63 10.77 10.12
CA HIS A 202 13.71 11.74 10.70
C HIS A 202 14.50 12.74 11.54
N SER A 203 14.53 14.00 11.11
CA SER A 203 14.98 15.13 11.91
C SER A 203 13.87 15.58 12.85
N ASN A 204 14.26 16.13 14.00
CA ASN A 204 13.38 16.84 14.94
C ASN A 204 12.22 15.98 15.51
N GLN A 205 12.35 14.65 15.50
CA GLN A 205 11.33 13.71 15.98
C GLN A 205 9.92 13.96 15.41
N LYS A 206 9.83 14.45 14.17
CA LYS A 206 8.54 14.59 13.48
C LYS A 206 8.00 13.23 13.04
N ASP A 207 6.68 13.14 12.86
CA ASP A 207 6.03 11.95 12.28
C ASP A 207 6.33 11.76 10.79
N LYS A 208 6.86 12.79 10.12
CA LYS A 208 7.23 12.77 8.69
C LYS A 208 8.75 12.63 8.55
N ALA A 209 9.19 11.62 7.79
CA ALA A 209 10.58 11.44 7.41
C ALA A 209 11.04 12.58 6.48
N ASP A 210 12.33 12.94 6.57
CA ASP A 210 12.93 13.93 5.66
C ASP A 210 13.27 13.30 4.32
N TYR A 211 13.77 12.06 4.34
CA TYR A 211 14.10 11.26 3.16
C TYR A 211 14.17 9.77 3.51
N GLU A 212 14.19 8.92 2.48
CA GLU A 212 14.35 7.49 2.62
C GLU A 212 15.25 6.86 1.55
N TYR A 213 15.83 5.72 1.91
CA TYR A 213 16.43 4.78 0.98
C TYR A 213 15.54 3.54 0.91
N MET A 214 15.22 3.07 -0.29
CA MET A 214 14.40 1.89 -0.49
C MET A 214 15.13 0.86 -1.36
N SER A 215 14.97 -0.41 -1.02
CA SER A 215 15.42 -1.54 -1.83
C SER A 215 14.32 -2.59 -1.99
N SER A 216 14.40 -3.33 -3.09
CA SER A 216 13.51 -4.43 -3.45
C SER A 216 14.32 -5.70 -3.58
N TYR A 217 13.75 -6.83 -3.15
CA TYR A 217 14.38 -8.14 -3.33
C TYR A 217 14.48 -8.52 -4.82
N TYR A 218 13.51 -8.05 -5.59
CA TYR A 218 13.42 -8.25 -7.03
C TYR A 218 13.90 -7.00 -7.76
N GLY A 219 14.49 -7.17 -8.94
CA GLY A 219 15.05 -6.08 -9.75
C GLY A 219 14.01 -5.05 -10.21
N THR A 220 14.51 -4.01 -10.90
CA THR A 220 13.71 -2.91 -11.48
C THR A 220 12.49 -3.44 -12.22
N GLY A 221 11.31 -2.96 -11.84
CA GLY A 221 10.06 -3.39 -12.47
C GLY A 221 9.91 -2.86 -13.88
N VAL A 222 9.44 -3.74 -14.78
CA VAL A 222 8.71 -3.34 -15.99
C VAL A 222 7.23 -3.27 -15.62
N GLU A 223 6.51 -2.24 -16.07
CA GLU A 223 5.07 -2.13 -15.84
C GLU A 223 4.34 -3.41 -16.28
N GLY A 224 3.41 -3.89 -15.45
CA GLY A 224 2.61 -5.09 -15.75
C GLY A 224 3.24 -6.44 -15.40
N VAL A 225 4.47 -6.50 -14.87
CA VAL A 225 5.14 -7.76 -14.48
C VAL A 225 5.09 -7.95 -12.95
N ASN A 226 4.66 -9.14 -12.50
CA ASN A 226 4.64 -9.48 -11.07
C ASN A 226 6.06 -9.39 -10.48
N ALA A 227 6.17 -9.03 -9.20
CA ALA A 227 7.47 -8.90 -8.54
C ALA A 227 8.29 -10.21 -8.58
N THR A 228 7.63 -11.34 -8.38
CA THR A 228 8.22 -12.69 -8.39
C THR A 228 8.76 -13.13 -9.75
N ASP A 229 8.24 -12.56 -10.84
CA ASP A 229 8.63 -12.91 -12.22
C ASP A 229 9.87 -12.12 -12.69
N ARG A 230 10.39 -11.21 -11.85
CA ARG A 230 11.57 -10.39 -12.15
C ARG A 230 12.85 -11.10 -11.71
N SER A 231 13.98 -10.69 -12.29
CA SER A 231 15.29 -11.14 -11.82
C SER A 231 15.48 -10.83 -10.34
N ILE A 232 15.97 -11.79 -9.57
CA ILE A 232 16.31 -11.60 -8.16
C ILE A 232 17.49 -10.61 -8.09
N ASP A 233 17.31 -9.52 -7.35
CA ASP A 233 18.33 -8.50 -7.07
C ASP A 233 18.93 -8.68 -5.67
N ASN A 234 18.21 -9.35 -4.76
CA ASN A 234 18.63 -9.62 -3.38
C ASN A 234 19.01 -8.34 -2.61
N TYR A 235 18.23 -7.27 -2.80
CA TYR A 235 18.39 -5.96 -2.17
C TYR A 235 19.68 -5.20 -2.50
N GLN A 236 20.28 -5.48 -3.66
CA GLN A 236 21.54 -4.84 -4.06
C GLN A 236 21.33 -3.41 -4.57
N THR A 237 20.22 -3.17 -5.26
CA THR A 237 19.86 -1.88 -5.83
C THR A 237 19.08 -1.04 -4.82
N TRP A 238 19.52 0.20 -4.60
CA TRP A 238 18.90 1.13 -3.66
C TRP A 238 18.46 2.42 -4.36
N TYR A 239 17.36 2.98 -3.91
CA TYR A 239 16.80 4.24 -4.40
C TYR A 239 16.73 5.25 -3.27
N PHE A 240 17.21 6.47 -3.52
CA PHE A 240 17.05 7.61 -2.62
C PHE A 240 15.84 8.44 -3.02
N ASP A 241 15.00 8.78 -2.05
CA ASP A 241 13.81 9.63 -2.21
C ASP A 241 13.80 10.72 -1.12
N ASP A 242 13.88 11.99 -1.55
CA ASP A 242 13.75 13.18 -0.70
C ASP A 242 12.32 13.74 -0.65
N TYR A 243 11.37 13.06 -1.29
CA TYR A 243 9.98 13.45 -1.48
C TYR A 243 9.76 14.77 -2.25
N GLU A 244 10.82 15.37 -2.79
CA GLU A 244 10.77 16.57 -3.62
C GLU A 244 11.00 16.24 -5.09
N LYS A 245 11.80 15.21 -5.38
CA LYS A 245 12.21 14.81 -6.72
C LYS A 245 11.88 13.34 -7.00
N THR A 246 12.00 12.96 -8.26
CA THR A 246 11.92 11.56 -8.65
C THR A 246 13.02 10.75 -7.95
N PRO A 247 12.71 9.58 -7.37
CA PRO A 247 13.72 8.75 -6.71
C PRO A 247 14.86 8.38 -7.65
N VAL A 248 16.09 8.39 -7.13
CA VAL A 248 17.31 8.12 -7.91
C VAL A 248 18.03 6.89 -7.40
N ILE A 249 18.60 6.10 -8.31
CA ILE A 249 19.44 4.95 -7.94
C ILE A 249 20.70 5.46 -7.23
N VAL A 250 21.04 4.82 -6.12
CA VAL A 250 22.25 5.07 -5.34
C VAL A 250 23.22 3.95 -5.62
N THR A 251 24.34 4.28 -6.26
CA THR A 251 25.52 3.39 -6.30
C THR A 251 26.35 3.61 -5.03
N PRO A 252 26.82 2.53 -4.38
CA PRO A 252 27.71 2.62 -3.21
C PRO A 252 28.95 3.47 -3.47
#